data_AF-A0A3C1S8K8-F1
#
_entry.id   AF-A0A3C1S8K8-F1
#
_cell.length_a   1.000
_cell.length_b   1.000
_cell.length_c   1.000
_cell.angle_alpha   90.00
_cell.angle_beta   90.00
_cell.angle_gamma   90.00
#
_symmetry.space_group_name_H-M   'P 1'
#
loop_
_entity.id
_entity.type
_entity.pdbx_description
1 polymer ?
#
loop_
_entity_poly.entity_id
_entity_poly.type
_entity_poly.pdbx_seq_one_letter_code
_entity_poly.pdbx_strand_id
1 'polypeptide(L)'
;MEASAAACCAGSGLASARGSLIKTKEFPPESDVCGNSPRIGVFVCNCGTNIGGFADVPAITEYAKTLPNVVYAQENLFSCSQDTQDKLVEIIKEKNLNRIVVAACTPRTHEPLFQETLSNAGLNPYLFEMSNIRNQCTWVHSDNKEKATDKAKDLVRMAVSRASLLEPIPRLSVDVLKHGLVIGGGVAGLTAALSLANQGFPATIVEQTDHLGGAAREIVKTAKGEDIRRFLADIVGQVEKHPDIKVLLNSEVSGASGFVGNFETQVTSETGSQSVKHGVTIIATGGHAADTGEYLYGKHPRVTMWHTLENAPEKLADADTVVFIQCVGSRDDSHPYCSKVCCTSSVMQAIAIKEKHPDMNVFILYRDIRTYGERELLYKEAREKGVIFVRYSLDNKPVVSPDGDKLNVKVFDPILQRTLLITADYVNLATAIEPADNSRIAEYYKVPLNAEKFFMEAHAKLRPVEFASDGLFICGLAHYPKPLEESIAQAMAAAGRAATVLAKATIDISPMVSQVNTDHCIGCGLCAEICPFGAIILEEVAGKGYRAKNIPASCKGCGLCASSCPQKTIDMLHFRNQQIEATISAAAISAAA
;
A
#
# COMPACT_ATOMS: atom_id res chain seq x y z
N MET A 1 -2.88 11.81 -0.80
CA MET A 1 -2.84 11.67 0.67
C MET A 1 -3.90 12.55 1.33
N GLU A 2 -3.81 13.88 1.21
CA GLU A 2 -4.75 14.82 1.87
C GLU A 2 -6.23 14.58 1.51
N ALA A 3 -6.53 14.21 0.26
CA ALA A 3 -7.90 13.83 -0.13
C ALA A 3 -8.44 12.64 0.69
N SER A 4 -7.60 11.63 0.97
CA SER A 4 -7.97 10.50 1.83
C SER A 4 -8.13 10.92 3.29
N ALA A 5 -7.33 11.88 3.76
CA ALA A 5 -7.47 12.43 5.11
C ALA A 5 -8.78 13.21 5.26
N ALA A 6 -9.12 14.07 4.30
CA ALA A 6 -10.39 14.78 4.27
C ALA A 6 -11.59 13.81 4.21
N ALA A 7 -11.49 12.75 3.40
CA ALA A 7 -12.51 11.70 3.35
C ALA A 7 -12.65 10.97 4.70
N CYS A 8 -11.54 10.73 5.41
CA CYS A 8 -11.55 10.16 6.76
C CYS A 8 -12.32 11.07 7.73
N CYS A 9 -12.03 12.38 7.74
CA CYS A 9 -12.73 13.34 8.60
C CYS A 9 -14.23 13.40 8.31
N ALA A 10 -14.62 13.43 7.03
CA ALA A 10 -16.02 13.37 6.63
C ALA A 10 -16.68 12.04 7.03
N GLY A 11 -15.96 10.93 6.88
CA GLY A 11 -16.40 9.59 7.27
C GLY A 11 -16.71 9.46 8.76
N SER A 12 -15.92 10.09 9.63
CA SER A 12 -16.19 10.13 11.07
C SER A 12 -17.53 10.81 11.38
N GLY A 13 -17.83 11.95 10.73
CA GLY A 13 -19.10 12.65 10.91
C GLY A 13 -20.32 11.92 10.36
N LEU A 14 -20.12 10.98 9.42
CA LEU A 14 -21.18 10.21 8.77
C LEU A 14 -21.27 8.76 9.26
N ALA A 15 -20.51 8.40 10.30
CA ALA A 15 -20.40 7.02 10.77
C ALA A 15 -21.76 6.38 11.09
N SER A 16 -22.66 7.12 11.75
CA SER A 16 -24.00 6.66 12.13
C SER A 16 -24.95 6.42 10.95
N ALA A 17 -24.69 7.06 9.79
CA ALA A 17 -25.49 6.92 8.58
C ALA A 17 -24.91 5.90 7.59
N ARG A 18 -23.77 5.25 7.92
CA ARG A 18 -23.05 4.33 7.03
C ARG A 18 -23.98 3.18 6.60
N GLY A 19 -24.09 3.00 5.29
CA GLY A 19 -24.87 1.90 4.71
C GLY A 19 -26.38 2.13 4.57
N SER A 20 -26.94 3.21 5.14
CA SER A 20 -28.39 3.49 5.14
C SER A 20 -29.04 3.64 3.77
N LEU A 21 -28.25 3.94 2.73
CA LEU A 21 -28.72 4.13 1.34
C LEU A 21 -28.15 3.07 0.37
N ILE A 22 -27.50 2.01 0.86
CA ILE A 22 -26.97 0.94 0.01
C ILE A 22 -28.14 0.11 -0.53
N LYS A 23 -28.14 -0.15 -1.84
CA LYS A 23 -29.00 -1.13 -2.50
C LYS A 23 -28.15 -2.28 -3.01
N THR A 24 -28.44 -3.50 -2.56
CA THR A 24 -27.77 -4.71 -3.03
C THR A 24 -28.44 -5.20 -4.31
N LYS A 25 -27.65 -5.51 -5.34
CA LYS A 25 -28.15 -6.14 -6.55
C LYS A 25 -28.33 -7.63 -6.31
N GLU A 26 -29.53 -8.14 -6.57
CA GLU A 26 -29.84 -9.57 -6.51
C GLU A 26 -29.70 -10.21 -7.89
N PHE A 27 -29.04 -11.37 -7.94
CA PHE A 27 -28.90 -12.18 -9.15
C PHE A 27 -29.83 -13.39 -9.08
N PRO A 28 -30.30 -13.92 -10.21
CA PRO A 28 -31.04 -15.18 -10.22
C PRO A 28 -30.17 -16.35 -9.70
N PRO A 29 -30.78 -17.43 -9.18
CA PRO A 29 -30.04 -18.61 -8.73
C PRO A 29 -29.11 -19.18 -9.81
N GLU A 30 -27.91 -19.59 -9.40
CA GLU A 30 -26.94 -20.22 -10.29
C GLU A 30 -27.42 -21.62 -10.71
N SER A 31 -27.40 -21.89 -12.02
CA SER A 31 -27.74 -23.18 -12.59
C SER A 31 -26.58 -24.16 -12.43
N ASP A 32 -26.85 -25.36 -11.93
CA ASP A 32 -25.84 -26.42 -11.85
C ASP A 32 -25.55 -26.99 -13.25
N VAL A 33 -24.29 -26.88 -13.65
CA VAL A 33 -23.79 -27.37 -14.93
C VAL A 33 -22.82 -28.54 -14.76
N CYS A 34 -22.61 -29.02 -13.52
CA CYS A 34 -21.73 -30.14 -13.24
C CYS A 34 -22.25 -31.41 -13.94
N GLY A 35 -21.34 -32.16 -14.57
CA GLY A 35 -21.68 -33.38 -15.32
C GLY A 35 -22.39 -33.17 -16.66
N ASN A 36 -22.84 -31.95 -16.99
CA ASN A 36 -23.43 -31.65 -18.28
C ASN A 36 -22.35 -31.48 -19.37
N SER A 37 -22.62 -31.96 -20.59
CA SER A 37 -21.75 -31.69 -21.73
C SER A 37 -21.69 -30.18 -22.05
N PRO A 38 -20.54 -29.63 -22.48
CA PRO A 38 -20.44 -28.23 -22.84
C PRO A 38 -21.40 -27.85 -23.97
N ARG A 39 -22.09 -26.73 -23.79
CA ARG A 39 -23.01 -26.09 -24.74
C ARG A 39 -22.61 -24.63 -24.86
N ILE A 40 -21.76 -24.36 -25.84
CA ILE A 40 -21.05 -23.08 -25.97
C ILE A 40 -21.84 -22.14 -26.88
N GLY A 41 -22.07 -20.92 -26.41
CA GLY A 41 -22.50 -19.80 -27.25
C GLY A 41 -21.30 -18.91 -27.62
N VAL A 42 -21.09 -18.65 -28.92
CA VAL A 42 -20.02 -17.77 -29.41
C VAL A 42 -20.60 -16.48 -29.97
N PHE A 43 -20.21 -15.34 -29.42
CA PHE A 43 -20.70 -14.04 -29.85
C PHE A 43 -19.55 -13.20 -30.41
N VAL A 44 -19.61 -12.92 -31.72
CA VAL A 44 -18.53 -12.23 -32.44
C VAL A 44 -18.91 -10.76 -32.63
N CYS A 45 -18.10 -9.87 -32.08
CA CYS A 45 -18.38 -8.43 -32.09
C CYS A 45 -17.77 -7.76 -33.33
N ASN A 46 -18.53 -6.88 -33.98
CA ASN A 46 -18.02 -5.99 -35.03
C ASN A 46 -17.28 -4.77 -34.44
N CYS A 47 -17.70 -4.29 -33.27
CA CYS A 47 -17.19 -3.07 -32.64
C CYS A 47 -17.21 -1.87 -33.62
N GLY A 48 -18.29 -1.76 -34.39
CA GLY A 48 -18.39 -0.85 -35.53
C GLY A 48 -17.37 -1.23 -36.62
N THR A 49 -16.48 -0.31 -36.97
CA THR A 49 -15.41 -0.56 -37.94
C THR A 49 -14.11 -1.10 -37.32
N ASN A 50 -14.02 -1.17 -35.98
CA ASN A 50 -12.77 -1.56 -35.31
C ASN A 50 -12.41 -3.05 -35.49
N ILE A 51 -13.42 -3.92 -35.61
CA ILE A 51 -13.21 -5.33 -35.95
C ILE A 51 -13.77 -5.58 -37.35
N GLY A 52 -15.03 -5.24 -37.61
CA GLY A 52 -15.69 -5.48 -38.90
C GLY A 52 -15.05 -4.77 -40.10
N GLY A 53 -14.29 -3.68 -39.87
CA GLY A 53 -13.53 -3.00 -40.92
C GLY A 53 -12.29 -3.77 -41.39
N PHE A 54 -11.72 -4.63 -40.52
CA PHE A 54 -10.40 -5.24 -40.71
C PHE A 54 -10.41 -6.77 -40.60
N ALA A 55 -11.55 -7.39 -40.30
CA ALA A 55 -11.75 -8.84 -40.38
C ALA A 55 -13.17 -9.15 -40.90
N ASP A 56 -13.35 -10.32 -41.48
CA ASP A 56 -14.64 -10.84 -41.91
C ASP A 56 -15.36 -11.50 -40.73
N VAL A 57 -16.13 -10.68 -40.00
CA VAL A 57 -16.90 -11.10 -38.82
C VAL A 57 -17.94 -12.18 -39.15
N PRO A 58 -18.68 -12.10 -40.27
CA PRO A 58 -19.50 -13.21 -40.73
C PRO A 58 -18.73 -14.52 -40.91
N ALA A 59 -17.59 -14.50 -41.60
CA ALA A 59 -16.80 -15.71 -41.81
C ALA A 59 -16.25 -16.30 -40.49
N ILE A 60 -15.88 -15.45 -39.53
CA ILE A 60 -15.47 -15.89 -38.18
C ILE A 60 -16.65 -16.55 -37.45
N THR A 61 -17.85 -15.99 -37.57
CA THR A 61 -19.05 -16.53 -36.92
C THR A 61 -19.48 -17.86 -37.52
N GLU A 62 -19.47 -17.99 -38.85
CA GLU A 62 -19.76 -19.27 -39.52
C GLU A 62 -18.72 -20.34 -39.16
N TYR A 63 -17.44 -19.96 -39.11
CA TYR A 63 -16.39 -20.85 -38.64
C TYR A 63 -16.63 -21.29 -37.19
N ALA A 64 -17.03 -20.38 -36.29
CA ALA A 64 -17.29 -20.73 -34.90
C ALA A 64 -18.36 -21.83 -34.74
N LYS A 65 -19.36 -21.88 -35.64
CA LYS A 65 -20.41 -22.92 -35.64
C LYS A 65 -19.89 -24.33 -35.94
N THR A 66 -18.73 -24.47 -36.58
CA THR A 66 -18.15 -25.77 -36.91
C THR A 66 -17.34 -26.37 -35.76
N LEU A 67 -17.05 -25.56 -34.73
CA LEU A 67 -16.21 -25.97 -33.61
C LEU A 67 -16.95 -26.92 -32.65
N PRO A 68 -16.24 -27.88 -32.02
CA PRO A 68 -16.84 -28.78 -31.06
C PRO A 68 -17.57 -28.04 -29.93
N ASN A 69 -18.70 -28.59 -29.50
CA ASN A 69 -19.55 -28.08 -28.41
C ASN A 69 -20.21 -26.71 -28.66
N VAL A 70 -19.97 -26.04 -29.79
CA VAL A 70 -20.65 -24.79 -30.14
C VAL A 70 -22.07 -25.11 -30.62
N VAL A 71 -23.06 -24.66 -29.87
CA VAL A 71 -24.49 -24.88 -30.18
C VAL A 71 -25.17 -23.62 -30.73
N TYR A 72 -24.56 -22.47 -30.54
CA TYR A 72 -25.05 -21.19 -31.03
C TYR A 72 -23.86 -20.26 -31.34
N ALA A 73 -23.91 -19.56 -32.47
CA ALA A 73 -23.00 -18.47 -32.76
C ALA A 73 -23.73 -17.33 -33.46
N GLN A 74 -23.41 -16.09 -33.05
CA GLN A 74 -24.06 -14.89 -33.58
C GLN A 74 -23.08 -13.73 -33.70
N GLU A 75 -23.32 -12.91 -34.73
CA GLU A 75 -22.71 -11.60 -34.90
C GLU A 75 -23.45 -10.52 -34.12
N ASN A 76 -22.69 -9.70 -33.41
CA ASN A 76 -23.20 -8.53 -32.71
C ASN A 76 -22.51 -7.27 -33.24
N LEU A 77 -23.25 -6.18 -33.39
CA LEU A 77 -22.65 -4.89 -33.75
C LEU A 77 -21.76 -4.35 -32.61
N PHE A 78 -22.31 -4.34 -31.40
CA PHE A 78 -21.62 -3.95 -30.16
C PHE A 78 -22.00 -4.88 -29.01
N SER A 79 -21.23 -5.96 -28.78
CA SER A 79 -21.51 -6.93 -27.71
C SER A 79 -21.58 -6.30 -26.30
N CYS A 80 -20.93 -5.16 -26.08
CA CYS A 80 -20.93 -4.48 -24.78
C CYS A 80 -22.10 -3.52 -24.56
N SER A 81 -22.96 -3.28 -25.57
CA SER A 81 -24.12 -2.41 -25.42
C SER A 81 -25.18 -3.04 -24.52
N GLN A 82 -25.91 -2.23 -23.75
CA GLN A 82 -26.90 -2.71 -22.78
C GLN A 82 -27.96 -3.61 -23.45
N ASP A 83 -28.55 -3.14 -24.56
CA ASP A 83 -29.54 -3.92 -25.33
C ASP A 83 -28.99 -5.28 -25.79
N THR A 84 -27.69 -5.38 -26.07
CA THR A 84 -27.07 -6.64 -26.47
C THR A 84 -26.81 -7.53 -25.26
N GLN A 85 -26.42 -6.99 -24.10
CA GLN A 85 -26.29 -7.76 -22.87
C GLN A 85 -27.63 -8.37 -22.43
N ASP A 86 -28.72 -7.59 -22.53
CA ASP A 86 -30.05 -8.08 -22.18
C ASP A 86 -30.50 -9.23 -23.11
N LYS A 87 -30.25 -9.09 -24.43
CA LYS A 87 -30.47 -10.18 -25.40
C LYS A 87 -29.57 -11.39 -25.16
N LEU A 88 -28.32 -11.18 -24.75
CA LEU A 88 -27.42 -12.29 -24.39
C LEU A 88 -28.00 -13.10 -23.24
N VAL A 89 -28.55 -12.45 -22.21
CA VAL A 89 -29.24 -13.12 -21.09
C VAL A 89 -30.41 -13.97 -21.60
N GLU A 90 -31.22 -13.45 -22.52
CA GLU A 90 -32.35 -14.19 -23.11
C GLU A 90 -31.87 -15.40 -23.90
N ILE A 91 -30.88 -15.23 -24.78
CA ILE A 91 -30.32 -16.31 -25.63
C ILE A 91 -29.68 -17.41 -24.79
N ILE A 92 -28.95 -17.05 -23.72
CA ILE A 92 -28.37 -18.01 -22.78
C ILE A 92 -29.45 -18.95 -22.24
N LYS A 93 -30.59 -18.39 -21.83
CA LYS A 93 -31.72 -19.15 -21.30
C LYS A 93 -32.43 -19.95 -22.39
N GLU A 94 -32.77 -19.32 -23.51
CA GLU A 94 -33.53 -19.95 -24.61
C GLU A 94 -32.77 -21.13 -25.23
N LYS A 95 -31.46 -20.98 -25.45
CA LYS A 95 -30.62 -22.03 -26.08
C LYS A 95 -30.01 -22.99 -25.06
N ASN A 96 -30.30 -22.80 -23.76
CA ASN A 96 -29.73 -23.57 -22.66
C ASN A 96 -28.19 -23.67 -22.78
N LEU A 97 -27.54 -22.50 -22.91
CA LEU A 97 -26.09 -22.39 -22.99
C LEU A 97 -25.50 -22.53 -21.59
N ASN A 98 -24.36 -23.20 -21.47
CA ASN A 98 -23.67 -23.36 -20.18
C ASN A 98 -22.22 -22.86 -20.21
N ARG A 99 -21.74 -22.36 -21.36
CA ARG A 99 -20.43 -21.74 -21.54
C ARG A 99 -20.56 -20.61 -22.56
N ILE A 100 -19.89 -19.50 -22.35
CA ILE A 100 -19.99 -18.32 -23.22
C ILE A 100 -18.62 -17.86 -23.67
N VAL A 101 -18.46 -17.72 -24.99
CA VAL A 101 -17.27 -17.11 -25.60
C VAL A 101 -17.68 -15.80 -26.25
N VAL A 102 -17.03 -14.70 -25.88
CA VAL A 102 -17.18 -13.43 -26.61
C VAL A 102 -15.89 -13.10 -27.34
N ALA A 103 -15.97 -13.05 -28.67
CA ALA A 103 -14.88 -12.66 -29.53
C ALA A 103 -14.95 -11.15 -29.82
N ALA A 104 -14.18 -10.36 -29.08
CA ALA A 104 -14.27 -8.90 -29.13
C ALA A 104 -12.94 -8.22 -28.73
N CYS A 105 -12.99 -7.38 -27.69
CA CYS A 105 -11.88 -6.57 -27.21
C CYS A 105 -11.06 -7.27 -26.12
N THR A 106 -10.28 -6.51 -25.35
CA THR A 106 -9.46 -7.06 -24.26
C THR A 106 -10.29 -7.46 -23.03
N PRO A 107 -9.99 -8.60 -22.38
CA PRO A 107 -10.63 -8.98 -21.13
C PRO A 107 -10.41 -7.96 -20.02
N ARG A 108 -9.29 -7.22 -20.04
CA ARG A 108 -8.98 -6.17 -19.06
C ARG A 108 -10.05 -5.06 -18.96
N THR A 109 -10.86 -4.86 -20.00
CA THR A 109 -11.86 -3.79 -20.03
C THR A 109 -13.27 -4.31 -19.76
N HIS A 110 -13.68 -5.40 -20.43
CA HIS A 110 -15.09 -5.80 -20.45
C HIS A 110 -15.36 -7.22 -19.94
N GLU A 111 -14.36 -7.98 -19.49
CA GLU A 111 -14.61 -9.29 -18.88
C GLU A 111 -15.57 -9.19 -17.68
N PRO A 112 -15.41 -8.24 -16.73
CA PRO A 112 -16.36 -8.11 -15.62
C PRO A 112 -17.80 -7.84 -16.05
N LEU A 113 -18.00 -7.09 -17.15
CA LEU A 113 -19.33 -6.81 -17.72
C LEU A 113 -20.00 -8.09 -18.23
N PHE A 114 -19.26 -8.93 -18.95
CA PHE A 114 -19.80 -10.19 -19.45
C PHE A 114 -20.00 -11.22 -18.33
N GLN A 115 -19.11 -11.27 -17.34
CA GLN A 115 -19.30 -12.08 -16.13
C GLN A 115 -20.56 -11.68 -15.35
N GLU A 116 -20.84 -10.39 -15.23
CA GLU A 116 -22.10 -9.88 -14.67
C GLU A 116 -23.31 -10.29 -15.53
N THR A 117 -23.16 -10.29 -16.85
CA THR A 117 -24.21 -10.75 -17.78
C THR A 117 -24.54 -12.22 -17.61
N LEU A 118 -23.52 -13.08 -17.47
CA LEU A 118 -23.72 -14.49 -17.10
C LEU A 118 -24.43 -14.62 -15.75
N SER A 119 -24.05 -13.81 -14.77
CA SER A 119 -24.70 -13.78 -13.46
C SER A 119 -26.18 -13.38 -13.57
N ASN A 120 -26.52 -12.39 -14.39
CA ASN A 120 -27.92 -12.00 -14.69
C ASN A 120 -28.69 -13.12 -15.43
N ALA A 121 -27.99 -14.02 -16.11
CA ALA A 121 -28.58 -15.19 -16.76
C ALA A 121 -28.73 -16.40 -15.82
N GLY A 122 -28.16 -16.37 -14.61
CA GLY A 122 -28.13 -17.50 -13.69
C GLY A 122 -27.03 -18.50 -14.02
N LEU A 123 -25.96 -18.07 -14.70
CA LEU A 123 -24.75 -18.87 -14.94
C LEU A 123 -23.61 -18.37 -14.07
N ASN A 124 -22.73 -19.31 -13.67
CA ASN A 124 -21.50 -18.97 -12.98
C ASN A 124 -20.63 -18.03 -13.87
N PRO A 125 -20.12 -16.91 -13.33
CA PRO A 125 -19.35 -15.94 -14.11
C PRO A 125 -18.07 -16.53 -14.72
N TYR A 126 -17.52 -17.61 -14.16
CA TYR A 126 -16.26 -18.21 -14.62
C TYR A 126 -16.43 -19.26 -15.71
N LEU A 127 -17.66 -19.42 -16.20
CA LEU A 127 -18.01 -20.16 -17.42
C LEU A 127 -17.91 -19.30 -18.68
N PHE A 128 -17.25 -18.15 -18.56
CA PHE A 128 -17.01 -17.17 -19.60
C PHE A 128 -15.55 -17.22 -20.06
N GLU A 129 -15.34 -17.09 -21.37
CA GLU A 129 -14.03 -16.90 -21.99
C GLU A 129 -14.08 -15.73 -22.98
N MET A 130 -13.02 -14.91 -23.01
CA MET A 130 -12.92 -13.80 -23.95
C MET A 130 -11.85 -14.04 -25.01
N SER A 131 -12.23 -14.00 -26.28
CA SER A 131 -11.29 -14.05 -27.41
C SER A 131 -10.98 -12.63 -27.89
N ASN A 132 -9.75 -12.18 -27.68
CA ASN A 132 -9.34 -10.81 -28.01
C ASN A 132 -8.98 -10.64 -29.49
N ILE A 133 -10.00 -10.53 -30.34
CA ILE A 133 -9.84 -10.35 -31.79
C ILE A 133 -9.69 -8.88 -32.21
N ARG A 134 -9.72 -7.91 -31.28
CA ARG A 134 -9.49 -6.49 -31.58
C ARG A 134 -8.06 -6.06 -31.31
N ASN A 135 -7.70 -5.98 -30.04
CA ASN A 135 -6.42 -5.42 -29.59
C ASN A 135 -5.24 -6.32 -29.99
N GLN A 136 -5.46 -7.65 -30.07
CA GLN A 136 -4.43 -8.62 -30.46
C GLN A 136 -4.58 -9.14 -31.89
N CYS A 137 -5.56 -8.64 -32.65
CA CYS A 137 -5.74 -9.00 -34.06
C CYS A 137 -6.03 -7.79 -34.94
N THR A 138 -7.28 -7.33 -35.06
CA THR A 138 -7.65 -6.37 -36.11
C THR A 138 -6.92 -5.03 -36.05
N TRP A 139 -6.62 -4.49 -34.86
CA TRP A 139 -5.90 -3.22 -34.73
C TRP A 139 -4.41 -3.31 -35.10
N VAL A 140 -3.82 -4.50 -35.02
CA VAL A 140 -2.39 -4.71 -35.29
C VAL A 140 -2.13 -5.36 -36.65
N HIS A 141 -3.19 -5.75 -37.36
CA HIS A 141 -3.16 -6.38 -38.69
C HIS A 141 -4.13 -5.70 -39.67
N SER A 142 -4.33 -4.39 -39.50
CA SER A 142 -5.31 -3.61 -40.27
C SER A 142 -5.02 -3.53 -41.78
N ASP A 143 -3.79 -3.85 -42.18
CA ASP A 143 -3.32 -3.89 -43.56
C ASP A 143 -3.63 -5.21 -44.27
N ASN A 144 -4.00 -6.26 -43.54
CA ASN A 144 -4.26 -7.58 -44.12
C ASN A 144 -5.53 -8.23 -43.53
N LYS A 145 -6.68 -7.91 -44.14
CA LYS A 145 -8.00 -8.37 -43.70
C LYS A 145 -8.14 -9.90 -43.71
N GLU A 146 -7.57 -10.58 -44.70
CA GLU A 146 -7.64 -12.04 -44.82
C GLU A 146 -6.90 -12.72 -43.65
N LYS A 147 -5.62 -12.36 -43.43
CA LYS A 147 -4.83 -12.91 -42.32
C LYS A 147 -5.39 -12.52 -40.95
N ALA A 148 -5.95 -11.32 -40.80
CA ALA A 148 -6.64 -10.92 -39.58
C ALA A 148 -7.88 -11.78 -39.31
N THR A 149 -8.61 -12.15 -40.37
CA THR A 149 -9.76 -13.06 -40.27
C THR A 149 -9.32 -14.46 -39.85
N ASP A 150 -8.28 -15.02 -40.46
CA ASP A 150 -7.80 -16.36 -40.12
C ASP A 150 -7.20 -16.42 -38.70
N LYS A 151 -6.41 -15.42 -38.32
CA LYS A 151 -5.95 -15.29 -36.93
C LYS A 151 -7.12 -15.19 -35.95
N ALA A 152 -8.18 -14.44 -36.29
CA ALA A 152 -9.36 -14.35 -35.44
C ALA A 152 -10.09 -15.70 -35.30
N LYS A 153 -10.19 -16.49 -36.38
CA LYS A 153 -10.72 -17.87 -36.31
C LYS A 153 -9.89 -18.74 -35.37
N ASP A 154 -8.56 -18.67 -35.45
CA ASP A 154 -7.67 -19.42 -34.55
C ASP A 154 -7.85 -18.98 -33.08
N LEU A 155 -7.91 -17.67 -32.81
CA LEU A 155 -8.17 -17.13 -31.47
C LEU A 155 -9.55 -17.55 -30.92
N VAL A 156 -10.57 -17.66 -31.78
CA VAL A 156 -11.90 -18.16 -31.38
C VAL A 156 -11.83 -19.66 -31.09
N ARG A 157 -11.14 -20.46 -31.91
CA ARG A 157 -10.93 -21.90 -31.68
C ARG A 157 -10.21 -22.16 -30.35
N MET A 158 -9.16 -21.39 -30.07
CA MET A 158 -8.42 -21.42 -28.81
C MET A 158 -9.35 -21.14 -27.61
N ALA A 159 -10.16 -20.08 -27.69
CA ALA A 159 -11.10 -19.72 -26.64
C ALA A 159 -12.20 -20.78 -26.44
N VAL A 160 -12.78 -21.33 -27.51
CA VAL A 160 -13.78 -22.40 -27.45
C VAL A 160 -13.20 -23.68 -26.83
N SER A 161 -11.96 -24.03 -27.18
CA SER A 161 -11.25 -25.19 -26.62
C SER A 161 -11.10 -25.05 -25.10
N ARG A 162 -10.65 -23.87 -24.63
CA ARG A 162 -10.56 -23.57 -23.20
C ARG A 162 -11.92 -23.54 -22.52
N ALA A 163 -12.92 -22.89 -23.14
CA ALA A 163 -14.28 -22.77 -22.62
C ALA A 163 -14.95 -24.13 -22.38
N SER A 164 -14.63 -25.13 -23.21
CA SER A 164 -15.11 -26.51 -23.04
C SER A 164 -14.65 -27.16 -21.73
N LEU A 165 -13.55 -26.68 -21.15
CA LEU A 165 -12.95 -27.20 -19.91
C LEU A 165 -13.12 -26.25 -18.72
N LEU A 166 -13.81 -25.11 -18.90
CA LEU A 166 -14.14 -24.23 -17.78
C LEU A 166 -15.10 -24.93 -16.84
N GLU A 167 -14.96 -24.63 -15.56
CA GLU A 167 -15.78 -25.17 -14.46
C GLU A 167 -16.38 -24.02 -13.68
N PRO A 168 -17.56 -24.20 -13.06
CA PRO A 168 -18.09 -23.20 -12.15
C PRO A 168 -17.14 -23.06 -10.97
N ILE A 169 -16.71 -21.82 -10.68
CA ILE A 169 -15.88 -21.54 -9.51
C ILE A 169 -16.76 -20.82 -8.48
N PRO A 170 -16.91 -21.38 -7.27
CA PRO A 170 -17.71 -20.73 -6.25
C PRO A 170 -17.11 -19.37 -5.90
N ARG A 171 -17.97 -18.37 -5.71
CA ARG A 171 -17.54 -17.10 -5.14
C ARG A 171 -17.12 -17.35 -3.69
N LEU A 172 -15.83 -17.34 -3.45
CA LEU A 172 -15.28 -17.40 -2.10
C LEU A 172 -15.30 -15.98 -1.55
N SER A 173 -15.97 -15.80 -0.43
CA SER A 173 -15.92 -14.55 0.32
C SER A 173 -15.59 -14.86 1.77
N VAL A 174 -14.95 -13.90 2.41
CA VAL A 174 -14.56 -13.97 3.83
C VAL A 174 -15.12 -12.77 4.55
N ASP A 175 -15.69 -13.00 5.72
CA ASP A 175 -16.19 -11.92 6.58
C ASP A 175 -15.05 -11.00 6.98
N VAL A 176 -15.32 -9.70 7.09
CA VAL A 176 -14.31 -8.73 7.54
C VAL A 176 -14.44 -8.52 9.03
N LEU A 177 -13.40 -8.85 9.78
CA LEU A 177 -13.26 -8.44 11.17
C LEU A 177 -13.22 -6.92 11.27
N LYS A 178 -14.21 -6.34 11.96
CA LYS A 178 -14.42 -4.88 12.06
C LYS A 178 -13.49 -4.22 13.07
N HIS A 179 -12.22 -4.62 13.09
CA HIS A 179 -11.23 -4.20 14.08
C HIS A 179 -9.94 -3.79 13.37
N GLY A 180 -9.33 -2.69 13.78
CA GLY A 180 -8.01 -2.26 13.29
C GLY A 180 -6.90 -2.52 14.29
N LEU A 181 -5.74 -2.96 13.83
CA LEU A 181 -4.51 -2.99 14.62
C LEU A 181 -3.63 -1.80 14.24
N VAL A 182 -3.10 -1.09 15.23
CA VAL A 182 -2.14 0.00 15.07
C VAL A 182 -0.86 -0.37 15.79
N ILE A 183 0.28 -0.39 15.08
CA ILE A 183 1.59 -0.71 15.65
C ILE A 183 2.36 0.60 15.85
N GLY A 184 2.57 0.99 17.10
CA GLY A 184 3.19 2.25 17.51
C GLY A 184 2.17 3.25 18.08
N GLY A 185 2.44 3.71 19.30
CA GLY A 185 1.63 4.65 20.10
C GLY A 185 2.08 6.10 20.00
N GLY A 186 2.85 6.47 18.96
CA GLY A 186 3.16 7.87 18.65
C GLY A 186 1.96 8.64 18.09
N VAL A 187 2.07 9.96 17.90
CA VAL A 187 0.95 10.81 17.40
C VAL A 187 0.29 10.26 16.13
N ALA A 188 1.07 9.70 15.20
CA ALA A 188 0.53 9.09 13.99
C ALA A 188 -0.36 7.86 14.31
N GLY A 189 0.08 6.98 15.20
CA GLY A 189 -0.69 5.82 15.64
C GLY A 189 -1.92 6.21 16.45
N LEU A 190 -1.78 7.14 17.39
CA LEU A 190 -2.91 7.68 18.18
C LEU A 190 -3.98 8.29 17.26
N THR A 191 -3.56 9.10 16.29
CA THR A 191 -4.46 9.70 15.29
C THR A 191 -5.16 8.64 14.45
N ALA A 192 -4.43 7.61 14.00
CA ALA A 192 -5.00 6.55 13.19
C ALA A 192 -6.04 5.73 13.97
N ALA A 193 -5.72 5.32 15.20
CA ALA A 193 -6.63 4.57 16.06
C ALA A 193 -7.90 5.38 16.39
N LEU A 194 -7.74 6.64 16.80
CA LEU A 194 -8.86 7.52 17.10
C LEU A 194 -9.73 7.79 15.86
N SER A 195 -9.11 7.92 14.69
CA SER A 195 -9.83 8.10 13.42
C SER A 195 -10.64 6.86 12.99
N LEU A 196 -10.15 5.66 13.29
CA LEU A 196 -10.91 4.41 13.06
C LEU A 196 -12.06 4.29 14.07
N ALA A 197 -11.79 4.54 15.34
CA ALA A 197 -12.77 4.41 16.41
C ALA A 197 -13.93 5.41 16.24
N ASN A 198 -13.62 6.68 15.93
CA ASN A 198 -14.63 7.70 15.62
C ASN A 198 -15.47 7.36 14.37
N GLN A 199 -15.00 6.46 13.52
CA GLN A 199 -15.74 5.95 12.37
C GLN A 199 -16.60 4.71 12.68
N GLY A 200 -16.58 4.25 13.94
CA GLY A 200 -17.29 3.07 14.42
C GLY A 200 -16.51 1.76 14.28
N PHE A 201 -15.19 1.81 14.11
CA PHE A 201 -14.35 0.62 14.05
C PHE A 201 -13.40 0.55 15.24
N PRO A 202 -13.57 -0.44 16.14
CA PRO A 202 -12.64 -0.67 17.24
C PRO A 202 -11.18 -0.80 16.79
N ALA A 203 -10.27 -0.34 17.63
CA ALA A 203 -8.84 -0.36 17.35
C ALA A 203 -8.03 -0.86 18.54
N THR A 204 -6.96 -1.62 18.26
CA THR A 204 -5.94 -1.97 19.26
C THR A 204 -4.64 -1.26 18.91
N ILE A 205 -4.06 -0.53 19.85
CA ILE A 205 -2.71 0.03 19.75
C ILE A 205 -1.74 -0.91 20.46
N VAL A 206 -0.66 -1.30 19.78
CA VAL A 206 0.49 -1.99 20.37
C VAL A 206 1.64 -1.00 20.47
N GLU A 207 2.10 -0.73 21.68
CA GLU A 207 3.17 0.21 22.00
C GLU A 207 4.27 -0.52 22.79
N GLN A 208 5.50 -0.39 22.31
CA GLN A 208 6.66 -1.10 22.87
C GLN A 208 7.09 -0.53 24.23
N THR A 209 6.84 0.76 24.48
CA THR A 209 7.20 1.44 25.72
C THR A 209 6.05 1.44 26.74
N ASP A 210 6.34 1.95 27.94
CA ASP A 210 5.37 2.11 29.02
C ASP A 210 4.49 3.36 28.90
N HIS A 211 4.61 4.13 27.81
CA HIS A 211 3.86 5.37 27.62
C HIS A 211 3.57 5.70 26.15
N LEU A 212 2.49 6.45 25.92
CA LEU A 212 2.11 6.92 24.58
C LEU A 212 2.81 8.23 24.19
N GLY A 213 2.86 8.52 22.90
CA GLY A 213 3.22 9.83 22.34
C GLY A 213 4.46 9.86 21.45
N GLY A 214 5.39 8.92 21.64
CA GLY A 214 6.60 8.78 20.82
C GLY A 214 7.41 10.09 20.72
N ALA A 215 8.02 10.33 19.55
CA ALA A 215 8.89 11.49 19.29
C ALA A 215 8.22 12.87 19.52
N ALA A 216 6.88 12.95 19.55
CA ALA A 216 6.19 14.21 19.83
C ALA A 216 6.45 14.72 21.26
N ARG A 217 6.93 13.87 22.17
CA ARG A 217 7.34 14.25 23.53
C ARG A 217 8.58 15.14 23.56
N GLU A 218 9.38 15.13 22.49
CA GLU A 218 10.64 15.86 22.39
C GLU A 218 10.48 17.27 21.79
N ILE A 219 9.30 17.62 21.27
CA ILE A 219 9.04 18.90 20.60
C ILE A 219 8.02 19.72 21.39
N VAL A 220 8.14 21.06 21.35
CA VAL A 220 7.34 21.94 22.21
C VAL A 220 6.23 22.63 21.42
N LYS A 221 6.55 23.18 20.24
CA LYS A 221 5.59 23.94 19.43
C LYS A 221 5.60 23.59 17.96
N THR A 222 4.46 23.77 17.30
CA THR A 222 4.37 23.67 15.83
C THR A 222 4.86 24.95 15.16
N ALA A 223 5.07 24.90 13.84
CA ALA A 223 5.42 26.08 13.03
C ALA A 223 4.38 27.21 13.09
N LYS A 224 3.15 26.91 13.54
CA LYS A 224 2.07 27.88 13.75
C LYS A 224 1.96 28.36 15.20
N GLY A 225 2.87 27.93 16.07
CA GLY A 225 2.91 28.30 17.50
C GLY A 225 1.98 27.48 18.39
N GLU A 226 1.38 26.40 17.89
CA GLU A 226 0.49 25.53 18.68
C GLU A 226 1.29 24.72 19.71
N ASP A 227 0.72 24.51 20.90
CA ASP A 227 1.36 23.78 22.00
C ASP A 227 1.23 22.26 21.79
N ILE A 228 2.36 21.60 21.51
CA ILE A 228 2.39 20.17 21.22
C ILE A 228 2.21 19.34 22.49
N ARG A 229 2.69 19.81 23.65
CA ARG A 229 2.54 19.07 24.92
C ARG A 229 1.08 19.01 25.32
N ARG A 230 0.35 20.12 25.18
CA ARG A 230 -1.10 20.16 25.38
C ARG A 230 -1.82 19.27 24.38
N PHE A 231 -1.54 19.41 23.09
CA PHE A 231 -2.12 18.56 22.05
C PHE A 231 -1.89 17.07 22.32
N LEU A 232 -0.69 16.71 22.75
CA LEU A 232 -0.33 15.33 23.06
C LEU A 232 -1.11 14.81 24.28
N ALA A 233 -1.21 15.59 25.35
CA ALA A 233 -2.02 15.23 26.51
C ALA A 233 -3.50 15.04 26.14
N ASP A 234 -4.03 15.92 25.27
CA ASP A 234 -5.42 15.87 24.82
C ASP A 234 -5.70 14.63 23.96
N ILE A 235 -4.83 14.26 23.02
CA ILE A 235 -5.04 13.09 22.16
C ILE A 235 -4.80 11.77 22.92
N VAL A 236 -3.82 11.72 23.83
CA VAL A 236 -3.62 10.56 24.71
C VAL A 236 -4.84 10.36 25.59
N GLY A 237 -5.33 11.42 26.23
CA GLY A 237 -6.53 11.36 27.07
C GLY A 237 -7.79 10.97 26.29
N GLN A 238 -7.91 11.36 25.02
CA GLN A 238 -9.00 10.88 24.15
C GLN A 238 -8.88 9.39 23.86
N VAL A 239 -7.68 8.90 23.52
CA VAL A 239 -7.44 7.49 23.21
C VAL A 239 -7.68 6.60 24.43
N GLU A 240 -7.15 6.96 25.59
CA GLU A 240 -7.28 6.17 26.83
C GLU A 240 -8.73 6.09 27.33
N LYS A 241 -9.56 7.11 27.05
CA LYS A 241 -10.97 7.15 27.46
C LYS A 241 -11.91 6.60 26.40
N HIS A 242 -11.45 6.32 25.18
CA HIS A 242 -12.32 5.88 24.09
C HIS A 242 -12.74 4.43 24.30
N PRO A 243 -14.06 4.10 24.34
CA PRO A 243 -14.53 2.75 24.67
C PRO A 243 -14.10 1.69 23.64
N ASP A 244 -13.95 2.10 22.39
CA ASP A 244 -13.55 1.20 21.28
C ASP A 244 -12.03 1.15 21.02
N ILE A 245 -11.20 1.75 21.88
CA ILE A 245 -9.74 1.68 21.72
C ILE A 245 -9.12 0.90 22.88
N LYS A 246 -8.38 -0.17 22.54
CA LYS A 246 -7.57 -0.93 23.49
C LYS A 246 -6.10 -0.54 23.32
N VAL A 247 -5.41 -0.22 24.41
CA VAL A 247 -3.96 0.06 24.39
C VAL A 247 -3.22 -1.09 25.06
N LEU A 248 -2.18 -1.59 24.40
CA LEU A 248 -1.24 -2.59 24.90
C LEU A 248 0.14 -1.93 25.00
N LEU A 249 0.50 -1.45 26.20
CA LEU A 249 1.82 -0.92 26.52
C LEU A 249 2.81 -2.05 26.81
N ASN A 250 4.12 -1.76 26.80
CA ASN A 250 5.19 -2.73 27.03
C ASN A 250 5.00 -4.01 26.20
N SER A 251 4.57 -3.83 24.96
CA SER A 251 4.11 -4.91 24.09
C SER A 251 4.69 -4.77 22.70
N GLU A 252 5.21 -5.87 22.16
CA GLU A 252 5.79 -5.94 20.82
C GLU A 252 5.09 -6.99 19.97
N VAL A 253 5.04 -6.77 18.65
CA VAL A 253 4.57 -7.79 17.72
C VAL A 253 5.65 -8.87 17.56
N SER A 254 5.26 -10.14 17.75
CA SER A 254 6.14 -11.31 17.63
C SER A 254 5.81 -12.22 16.44
N GLY A 255 4.71 -11.96 15.74
CA GLY A 255 4.36 -12.64 14.50
C GLY A 255 3.05 -12.12 13.92
N ALA A 256 2.85 -12.30 12.61
CA ALA A 256 1.61 -11.96 11.94
C ALA A 256 1.25 -13.02 10.90
N SER A 257 -0.03 -13.34 10.78
CA SER A 257 -0.57 -14.25 9.78
C SER A 257 -1.96 -13.79 9.34
N GLY A 258 -2.51 -14.49 8.35
CA GLY A 258 -3.83 -14.18 7.78
C GLY A 258 -3.75 -13.30 6.54
N PHE A 259 -4.85 -12.62 6.24
CA PHE A 259 -5.05 -11.87 5.00
C PHE A 259 -6.03 -10.71 5.24
N VAL A 260 -6.20 -9.84 4.24
CA VAL A 260 -7.08 -8.68 4.32
C VAL A 260 -8.47 -9.05 4.87
N GLY A 261 -8.90 -8.38 5.94
CA GLY A 261 -10.15 -8.66 6.64
C GLY A 261 -10.08 -9.72 7.74
N ASN A 262 -9.06 -10.59 7.75
CA ASN A 262 -8.86 -11.65 8.76
C ASN A 262 -7.37 -11.88 9.04
N PHE A 263 -6.76 -10.91 9.70
CA PHE A 263 -5.41 -11.06 10.22
C PHE A 263 -5.43 -11.53 11.67
N GLU A 264 -4.36 -12.21 12.04
CA GLU A 264 -4.07 -12.59 13.41
C GLU A 264 -2.62 -12.20 13.74
N THR A 265 -2.45 -11.35 14.74
CA THR A 265 -1.14 -10.82 15.15
C THR A 265 -0.82 -11.26 16.56
N GLN A 266 0.32 -11.93 16.71
CA GLN A 266 0.85 -12.29 18.01
C GLN A 266 1.57 -11.09 18.62
N VAL A 267 1.20 -10.78 19.86
CA VAL A 267 1.75 -9.69 20.66
C VAL A 267 2.31 -10.27 21.94
N THR A 268 3.57 -9.95 22.25
CA THR A 268 4.26 -10.41 23.45
C THR A 268 4.57 -9.23 24.35
N SER A 269 4.34 -9.43 25.64
CA SER A 269 4.66 -8.50 26.73
C SER A 269 5.34 -9.26 27.86
N GLU A 270 5.86 -8.56 28.87
CA GLU A 270 6.40 -9.20 30.08
C GLU A 270 5.37 -10.11 30.77
N THR A 271 4.07 -9.79 30.64
CA THR A 271 2.97 -10.54 31.27
C THR A 271 2.52 -11.77 30.48
N GLY A 272 3.07 -11.97 29.27
CA GLY A 272 2.77 -13.10 28.40
C GLY A 272 2.48 -12.70 26.95
N SER A 273 2.14 -13.71 26.15
CA SER A 273 1.76 -13.55 24.74
C SER A 273 0.24 -13.64 24.56
N GLN A 274 -0.31 -12.77 23.72
CA GLN A 274 -1.71 -12.77 23.33
C GLN A 274 -1.86 -12.60 21.82
N SER A 275 -2.93 -13.17 21.27
CA SER A 275 -3.28 -13.02 19.87
C SER A 275 -4.33 -11.91 19.69
N VAL A 276 -4.09 -11.00 18.75
CA VAL A 276 -5.01 -9.93 18.37
C VAL A 276 -5.52 -10.20 16.95
N LYS A 277 -6.83 -10.46 16.84
CA LYS A 277 -7.51 -10.63 15.55
C LYS A 277 -8.02 -9.30 15.05
N HIS A 278 -7.80 -8.99 13.77
CA HIS A 278 -8.19 -7.72 13.18
C HIS A 278 -8.37 -7.83 11.66
N GLY A 279 -9.04 -6.85 11.05
CA GLY A 279 -9.27 -6.82 9.61
C GLY A 279 -8.20 -6.06 8.83
N VAL A 280 -7.48 -5.14 9.49
CA VAL A 280 -6.48 -4.26 8.87
C VAL A 280 -5.38 -3.90 9.88
N THR A 281 -4.15 -3.71 9.39
CA THR A 281 -3.02 -3.19 10.18
C THR A 281 -2.58 -1.82 9.67
N ILE A 282 -2.36 -0.87 10.57
CA ILE A 282 -1.70 0.40 10.31
C ILE A 282 -0.35 0.40 11.05
N ILE A 283 0.75 0.48 10.30
CA ILE A 283 2.11 0.49 10.85
C ILE A 283 2.57 1.94 11.04
N ALA A 284 2.85 2.30 12.29
CA ALA A 284 3.18 3.64 12.75
C ALA A 284 4.35 3.62 13.77
N THR A 285 5.34 2.74 13.55
CA THR A 285 6.49 2.47 14.45
C THR A 285 7.37 3.70 14.72
N GLY A 286 7.23 4.75 13.93
CA GLY A 286 7.89 6.03 14.17
C GLY A 286 9.34 6.08 13.73
N GLY A 287 10.11 6.92 14.42
CA GLY A 287 11.51 7.24 14.16
C GLY A 287 12.03 8.15 15.25
N HIS A 288 13.35 8.34 15.29
CA HIS A 288 14.04 9.08 16.35
C HIS A 288 15.16 9.94 15.78
N ALA A 289 15.63 10.92 16.56
CA ALA A 289 16.80 11.71 16.18
C ALA A 289 18.06 10.83 16.20
N ALA A 290 18.85 10.89 15.13
CA ALA A 290 20.10 10.15 15.02
C ALA A 290 21.13 10.63 16.04
N ASP A 291 21.88 9.68 16.61
CA ASP A 291 23.06 10.02 17.41
C ASP A 291 24.21 10.54 16.53
N THR A 292 25.16 11.26 17.12
CA THR A 292 26.29 11.81 16.35
C THR A 292 27.56 11.96 17.19
N GLY A 293 28.70 11.62 16.59
CA GLY A 293 30.02 11.97 17.13
C GLY A 293 30.57 13.29 16.57
N GLU A 294 29.83 13.97 15.69
CA GLU A 294 30.28 15.22 15.06
C GLU A 294 30.27 16.39 16.06
N TYR A 295 31.08 17.41 15.77
CA TYR A 295 31.01 18.73 16.42
C TYR A 295 31.11 18.73 17.95
N LEU A 296 31.82 17.78 18.54
CA LEU A 296 32.01 17.61 19.99
C LEU A 296 30.74 17.25 20.76
N TYR A 297 29.70 16.74 20.09
CA TYR A 297 28.55 16.17 20.79
C TYR A 297 28.98 15.02 21.73
N GLY A 298 28.41 14.99 22.93
CA GLY A 298 28.80 14.07 24.00
C GLY A 298 30.16 14.37 24.66
N LYS A 299 30.97 15.28 24.10
CA LYS A 299 32.30 15.65 24.61
C LYS A 299 32.35 17.04 25.24
N HIS A 300 31.48 17.95 24.83
CA HIS A 300 31.37 19.29 25.38
C HIS A 300 29.93 19.59 25.83
N PRO A 301 29.69 20.08 27.07
CA PRO A 301 28.34 20.22 27.63
C PRO A 301 27.47 21.28 26.95
N ARG A 302 28.09 22.20 26.20
CA ARG A 302 27.39 23.26 25.44
C ARG A 302 27.10 22.90 23.98
N VAL A 303 27.32 21.64 23.59
CA VAL A 303 26.89 21.11 22.29
C VAL A 303 25.61 20.29 22.52
N THR A 304 24.53 20.68 21.87
CA THR A 304 23.19 20.11 22.08
C THR A 304 22.57 19.63 20.77
N MET A 305 21.53 18.80 20.84
CA MET A 305 20.68 18.51 19.68
C MET A 305 19.47 19.42 19.63
N TRP A 306 18.90 19.56 18.43
CA TRP A 306 17.82 20.50 18.13
C TRP A 306 16.62 20.38 19.10
N HIS A 307 16.22 19.18 19.48
CA HIS A 307 15.11 18.96 20.41
C HIS A 307 15.50 19.23 21.88
N THR A 308 16.78 19.08 22.27
CA THR A 308 17.22 19.29 23.66
C THR A 308 17.18 20.76 24.05
N LEU A 309 17.68 21.64 23.19
CA LEU A 309 17.76 23.08 23.49
C LEU A 309 16.38 23.74 23.59
N GLU A 310 15.44 23.29 22.74
CA GLU A 310 14.06 23.79 22.75
C GLU A 310 13.34 23.52 24.07
N ASN A 311 13.67 22.40 24.73
CA ASN A 311 13.09 21.99 26.00
C ASN A 311 13.74 22.65 27.22
N ALA A 312 14.89 23.31 27.05
CA ALA A 312 15.65 23.95 28.12
C ALA A 312 16.11 25.38 27.75
N PRO A 313 15.18 26.27 27.36
CA PRO A 313 15.53 27.62 26.89
C PRO A 313 16.21 28.48 27.96
N GLU A 314 16.00 28.17 29.25
CA GLU A 314 16.66 28.83 30.37
C GLU A 314 18.18 28.68 30.35
N LYS A 315 18.72 27.64 29.71
CA LYS A 315 20.17 27.45 29.54
C LYS A 315 20.82 28.53 28.67
N LEU A 316 20.02 29.26 27.91
CA LEU A 316 20.46 30.36 27.05
C LEU A 316 20.37 31.74 27.73
N ALA A 317 19.92 31.82 28.98
CA ALA A 317 19.70 33.10 29.66
C ALA A 317 20.97 33.98 29.71
N ASP A 318 22.13 33.35 29.91
CA ASP A 318 23.44 34.02 29.99
C ASP A 318 24.29 33.83 28.71
N ALA A 319 23.68 33.43 27.58
CA ALA A 319 24.38 33.22 26.33
C ALA A 319 24.36 34.48 25.45
N ASP A 320 25.51 34.82 24.86
CA ASP A 320 25.62 35.94 23.91
C ASP A 320 25.52 35.46 22.45
N THR A 321 25.99 34.23 22.18
CA THR A 321 26.06 33.68 20.81
C THR A 321 25.64 32.22 20.75
N VAL A 322 24.72 31.90 19.83
CA VAL A 322 24.27 30.52 19.54
C VAL A 322 24.46 30.21 18.06
N VAL A 323 25.03 29.05 17.77
CA VAL A 323 25.24 28.57 16.40
C VAL A 323 24.47 27.27 16.17
N PHE A 324 23.57 27.27 15.18
CA PHE A 324 22.89 26.08 14.71
C PHE A 324 23.65 25.50 13.51
N ILE A 325 23.92 24.20 13.53
CA ILE A 325 24.52 23.48 12.39
C ILE A 325 23.47 22.56 11.78
N GLN A 326 23.10 22.84 10.53
CA GLN A 326 22.12 22.04 9.79
C GLN A 326 22.74 20.77 9.23
N CYS A 327 21.89 19.82 8.83
CA CYS A 327 22.28 18.61 8.09
C CYS A 327 23.37 17.78 8.78
N VAL A 328 23.36 17.69 10.12
CA VAL A 328 24.30 16.84 10.86
C VAL A 328 23.85 15.39 10.69
N GLY A 329 24.72 14.55 10.12
CA GLY A 329 24.36 13.19 9.70
C GLY A 329 23.25 13.10 8.65
N SER A 330 22.92 14.16 7.90
CA SER A 330 21.88 14.15 6.86
C SER A 330 22.39 14.68 5.53
N ARG A 331 21.86 14.14 4.43
CA ARG A 331 22.28 14.46 3.06
C ARG A 331 23.79 14.23 2.88
N ASP A 332 24.29 13.16 3.49
CA ASP A 332 25.65 12.64 3.38
C ASP A 332 25.60 11.13 3.12
N ASP A 333 26.76 10.47 3.14
CA ASP A 333 26.88 9.04 2.83
C ASP A 333 26.22 8.14 3.88
N SER A 334 26.03 8.61 5.12
CA SER A 334 25.34 7.86 6.17
C SER A 334 23.83 7.89 5.98
N HIS A 335 23.29 9.06 5.66
CA HIS A 335 21.88 9.27 5.40
C HIS A 335 21.70 10.12 4.13
N PRO A 336 21.57 9.49 2.94
CA PRO A 336 21.49 10.19 1.65
C PRO A 336 20.14 10.90 1.41
N TYR A 337 19.42 11.25 2.48
CA TYR A 337 18.11 11.88 2.47
C TYR A 337 18.06 13.12 3.36
N CYS A 338 16.99 13.90 3.23
CA CYS A 338 16.74 15.06 4.07
C CYS A 338 15.71 14.73 5.15
N SER A 339 16.03 15.08 6.40
CA SER A 339 15.13 14.82 7.52
C SER A 339 13.90 15.72 7.61
N LYS A 340 13.77 16.72 6.72
CA LYS A 340 12.56 17.53 6.46
C LYS A 340 12.02 18.38 7.63
N VAL A 341 12.51 18.16 8.85
CA VAL A 341 12.09 18.87 10.08
C VAL A 341 13.14 19.87 10.57
N CYS A 342 14.43 19.55 10.39
CA CYS A 342 15.57 20.26 10.97
C CYS A 342 15.60 21.77 10.66
N CYS A 343 15.52 22.17 9.38
CA CYS A 343 15.58 23.59 9.02
C CYS A 343 14.42 24.41 9.61
N THR A 344 13.19 23.87 9.62
CA THR A 344 12.04 24.58 10.17
C THR A 344 12.19 24.74 11.68
N SER A 345 12.58 23.66 12.39
CA SER A 345 12.78 23.70 13.84
C SER A 345 13.87 24.71 14.25
N SER A 346 15.03 24.71 13.58
CA SER A 346 16.10 25.68 13.89
C SER A 346 15.70 27.13 13.62
N VAL A 347 14.95 27.39 12.55
CA VAL A 347 14.46 28.74 12.25
C VAL A 347 13.45 29.21 13.31
N MET A 348 12.53 28.34 13.74
CA MET A 348 11.59 28.67 14.82
C MET A 348 12.30 28.94 16.15
N GLN A 349 13.29 28.13 16.51
CA GLN A 349 14.07 28.35 17.72
C GLN A 349 14.87 29.65 17.64
N ALA A 350 15.46 29.98 16.49
CA ALA A 350 16.17 31.23 16.29
C ALA A 350 15.25 32.46 16.42
N ILE A 351 14.02 32.39 15.90
CA ILE A 351 13.00 33.43 16.12
C ILE A 351 12.68 33.57 17.61
N ALA A 352 12.39 32.45 18.28
CA ALA A 352 12.03 32.47 19.70
C ALA A 352 13.18 32.99 20.59
N ILE A 353 14.43 32.72 20.22
CA ILE A 353 15.61 33.29 20.88
C ILE A 353 15.65 34.80 20.66
N LYS A 354 15.51 35.28 19.42
CA LYS A 354 15.52 36.71 19.10
C LYS A 354 14.36 37.49 19.72
N GLU A 355 13.22 36.85 19.96
CA GLU A 355 12.10 37.46 20.68
C GLU A 355 12.38 37.69 22.16
N LYS A 356 13.10 36.75 22.80
CA LYS A 356 13.46 36.85 24.22
C LYS A 356 14.72 37.68 24.45
N HIS A 357 15.70 37.55 23.55
CA HIS A 357 17.02 38.19 23.59
C HIS A 357 17.33 38.82 22.23
N PRO A 358 16.80 40.02 21.93
CA PRO A 358 16.95 40.68 20.63
C PRO A 358 18.41 40.86 20.19
N ASP A 359 19.29 41.13 21.16
CA ASP A 359 20.72 41.41 20.93
C ASP A 359 21.58 40.15 20.80
N MET A 360 21.05 38.95 21.13
CA MET A 360 21.82 37.70 21.07
C MET A 360 22.23 37.39 19.62
N ASN A 361 23.48 37.03 19.38
CA ASN A 361 23.95 36.65 18.05
C ASN A 361 23.50 35.21 17.73
N VAL A 362 22.68 35.06 16.70
CA VAL A 362 22.18 33.73 16.27
C VAL A 362 22.64 33.45 14.85
N PHE A 363 23.41 32.37 14.69
CA PHE A 363 23.90 31.91 13.40
C PHE A 363 23.26 30.58 13.01
N ILE A 364 22.86 30.42 11.75
CA ILE A 364 22.42 29.16 11.17
C ILE A 364 23.37 28.80 10.04
N LEU A 365 24.18 27.76 10.24
CA LEU A 365 25.09 27.20 9.24
C LEU A 365 24.34 26.15 8.42
N TYR A 366 24.20 26.36 7.12
CA TYR A 366 23.32 25.55 6.28
C TYR A 366 23.90 25.23 4.90
N ARG A 367 23.34 24.23 4.22
CA ARG A 367 23.61 23.99 2.79
C ARG A 367 22.54 24.62 1.90
N ASP A 368 21.29 24.26 2.18
CA ASP A 368 20.07 24.83 1.60
C ASP A 368 19.02 24.96 2.71
N ILE A 369 18.31 26.09 2.77
CA ILE A 369 17.18 26.27 3.70
C ILE A 369 15.95 25.60 3.09
N ARG A 370 15.33 24.70 3.85
CA ARG A 370 14.16 23.92 3.41
C ARG A 370 12.91 24.21 4.23
N THR A 371 12.56 25.48 4.37
CA THR A 371 11.31 25.99 4.95
C THR A 371 10.22 26.09 3.88
N TYR A 372 9.86 24.96 3.25
CA TYR A 372 8.98 24.97 2.08
C TYR A 372 7.52 25.35 2.41
N GLY A 373 6.79 25.82 1.39
CA GLY A 373 5.39 26.23 1.51
C GLY A 373 5.25 27.51 2.34
N GLU A 374 4.23 27.58 3.18
CA GLU A 374 3.97 28.75 4.04
C GLU A 374 5.09 29.01 5.06
N ARG A 375 5.93 28.02 5.34
CA ARG A 375 7.06 28.13 6.29
C ARG A 375 8.16 29.06 5.81
N GLU A 376 8.15 29.44 4.53
CA GLU A 376 9.10 30.43 4.00
C GLU A 376 8.96 31.79 4.71
N LEU A 377 7.74 32.09 5.21
CA LEU A 377 7.50 33.28 6.01
C LEU A 377 8.30 33.28 7.32
N LEU A 378 8.53 32.11 7.93
CA LEU A 378 9.39 32.00 9.12
C LEU A 378 10.86 32.30 8.77
N TYR A 379 11.33 31.83 7.61
CA TYR A 379 12.69 32.14 7.19
C TYR A 379 12.87 33.65 6.93
N LYS A 380 11.89 34.30 6.31
CA LYS A 380 11.86 35.75 6.15
C LYS A 380 11.90 36.46 7.51
N GLU A 381 11.02 36.08 8.42
CA GLU A 381 10.93 36.67 9.76
C GLU A 381 12.24 36.55 10.55
N ALA A 382 12.87 35.37 10.53
CA ALA A 382 14.16 35.17 11.19
C ALA A 382 15.24 36.12 10.67
N ARG A 383 15.28 36.36 9.34
CA ARG A 383 16.22 37.31 8.74
C ARG A 383 15.92 38.75 9.15
N GLU A 384 14.65 39.14 9.21
CA GLU A 384 14.24 40.48 9.66
C GLU A 384 14.60 40.72 11.13
N LYS A 385 14.58 39.68 11.97
CA LYS A 385 15.06 39.70 13.37
C LYS A 385 16.59 39.63 13.52
N GLY A 386 17.33 39.64 12.42
CA GLY A 386 18.80 39.67 12.44
C GLY A 386 19.47 38.31 12.71
N VAL A 387 18.79 37.19 12.44
CA VAL A 387 19.44 35.87 12.39
C VAL A 387 20.36 35.80 11.18
N ILE A 388 21.61 35.37 11.41
CA ILE A 388 22.65 35.33 10.37
C ILE A 388 22.69 33.92 9.77
N PHE A 389 22.61 33.83 8.45
CA PHE A 389 22.65 32.57 7.72
C PHE A 389 23.95 32.44 6.94
N VAL A 390 24.73 31.40 7.22
CA VAL A 390 26.02 31.16 6.56
C VAL A 390 25.96 29.84 5.81
N ARG A 391 26.18 29.89 4.49
CA ARG A 391 26.15 28.70 3.65
C ARG A 391 27.47 27.95 3.73
N TYR A 392 27.43 26.61 3.84
CA TYR A 392 28.59 25.73 3.75
C TYR A 392 28.38 24.62 2.70
N SER A 393 29.43 23.90 2.33
CA SER A 393 29.39 22.73 1.41
C SER A 393 29.86 21.46 2.11
N LEU A 394 29.57 20.28 1.54
CA LEU A 394 30.05 19.00 2.11
C LEU A 394 31.58 18.94 2.17
N ASP A 395 32.27 19.47 1.15
CA ASP A 395 33.73 19.52 1.11
C ASP A 395 34.33 20.49 2.13
N ASN A 396 33.52 21.45 2.61
CA ASN A 396 33.91 22.46 3.58
C ASN A 396 32.92 22.51 4.73
N LYS A 397 32.75 21.39 5.43
CA LYS A 397 31.96 21.32 6.67
C LYS A 397 32.52 22.32 7.71
N PRO A 398 31.67 22.89 8.58
CA PRO A 398 32.15 23.65 9.74
C PRO A 398 33.09 22.82 10.59
N VAL A 399 33.94 23.46 11.38
CA VAL A 399 34.79 22.79 12.38
C VAL A 399 34.52 23.41 13.74
N VAL A 400 34.25 22.58 14.74
CA VAL A 400 33.98 22.99 16.11
C VAL A 400 35.11 22.52 17.01
N SER A 401 35.72 23.45 17.74
CA SER A 401 36.80 23.20 18.70
C SER A 401 36.51 23.86 20.05
N PRO A 402 36.98 23.32 21.18
CA PRO A 402 36.79 23.95 22.48
C PRO A 402 37.60 25.25 22.59
N ASP A 403 37.09 26.22 23.35
CA ASP A 403 37.76 27.47 23.72
C ASP A 403 37.40 27.85 25.16
N GLY A 404 38.09 27.24 26.12
CA GLY A 404 37.69 27.28 27.52
C GLY A 404 36.29 26.71 27.72
N ASP A 405 35.37 27.51 28.27
CA ASP A 405 33.96 27.16 28.43
C ASP A 405 33.10 27.43 27.18
N LYS A 406 33.67 28.09 26.17
CA LYS A 406 33.00 28.43 24.90
C LYS A 406 33.46 27.50 23.78
N LEU A 407 32.90 27.70 22.58
CA LEU A 407 33.17 26.90 21.39
C LEU A 407 33.61 27.82 20.25
N ASN A 408 34.69 27.45 19.56
CA ASN A 408 35.09 28.11 18.33
C ASN A 408 34.53 27.35 17.14
N VAL A 409 33.69 28.03 16.33
CA VAL A 409 33.09 27.49 15.12
C VAL A 409 33.72 28.16 13.91
N LYS A 410 34.51 27.38 13.16
CA LYS A 410 35.18 27.82 11.93
C LYS A 410 34.37 27.39 10.71
N VAL A 411 34.02 28.33 9.83
CA VAL A 411 33.24 28.05 8.61
C VAL A 411 33.65 28.98 7.48
N PHE A 412 33.75 28.47 6.25
CA PHE A 412 34.01 29.30 5.07
C PHE A 412 32.71 29.91 4.56
N ASP A 413 32.65 31.23 4.46
CA ASP A 413 31.51 31.95 3.89
C ASP A 413 31.76 32.18 2.38
N PRO A 414 30.94 31.57 1.48
CA PRO A 414 31.13 31.70 0.04
C PRO A 414 30.69 33.07 -0.52
N ILE A 415 29.94 33.88 0.22
CA ILE A 415 29.56 35.23 -0.19
C ILE A 415 30.70 36.20 0.12
N LEU A 416 31.26 36.11 1.32
CA LEU A 416 32.38 36.95 1.77
C LEU A 416 33.75 36.44 1.29
N GLN A 417 33.81 35.23 0.74
CA GLN A 417 35.03 34.55 0.29
C GLN A 417 36.11 34.51 1.38
N ARG A 418 35.70 34.30 2.63
CA ARG A 418 36.60 34.25 3.79
C ARG A 418 36.14 33.24 4.83
N THR A 419 37.09 32.74 5.60
CA THR A 419 36.78 31.91 6.75
C THR A 419 36.35 32.79 7.92
N LEU A 420 35.15 32.52 8.45
CA LEU A 420 34.65 33.09 9.68
C LEU A 420 35.09 32.22 10.86
N LEU A 421 35.47 32.86 11.96
CA LEU A 421 35.65 32.25 13.27
C LEU A 421 34.60 32.85 14.21
N ILE A 422 33.66 32.03 14.64
CA ILE A 422 32.54 32.44 15.49
C ILE A 422 32.76 31.82 16.87
N THR A 423 32.94 32.66 17.89
CA THR A 423 32.98 32.21 19.29
C THR A 423 31.54 32.07 19.78
N ALA A 424 31.10 30.83 19.98
CA ALA A 424 29.75 30.47 20.37
C ALA A 424 29.68 30.03 21.83
N ASP A 425 28.64 30.46 22.54
CA ASP A 425 28.32 29.92 23.87
C ASP A 425 27.67 28.55 23.73
N TYR A 426 26.79 28.37 22.75
CA TYR A 426 26.16 27.08 22.45
C TYR A 426 26.23 26.74 20.97
N VAL A 427 26.41 25.44 20.69
CA VAL A 427 26.25 24.87 19.35
C VAL A 427 25.07 23.89 19.40
N ASN A 428 24.11 24.07 18.49
CA ASN A 428 22.92 23.22 18.39
C ASN A 428 22.92 22.46 17.07
N LEU A 429 22.85 21.13 17.16
CA LEU A 429 22.99 20.23 16.02
C LEU A 429 21.62 19.79 15.52
N ALA A 430 21.34 20.08 14.25
CA ALA A 430 20.14 19.61 13.57
C ALA A 430 20.44 18.23 12.94
N THR A 431 20.39 17.21 13.79
CA THR A 431 20.67 15.80 13.48
C THR A 431 19.62 15.17 12.57
N ALA A 432 19.98 14.04 11.96
CA ALA A 432 19.10 13.26 11.12
C ALA A 432 17.92 12.64 11.89
N ILE A 433 16.98 12.09 11.15
CA ILE A 433 15.86 11.31 11.69
C ILE A 433 16.01 9.91 11.11
N GLU A 434 16.17 8.93 11.97
CA GLU A 434 16.29 7.52 11.63
C GLU A 434 14.96 6.81 11.90
N PRO A 435 14.63 5.76 11.13
CA PRO A 435 13.50 4.91 11.45
C PRO A 435 13.76 4.14 12.75
N ALA A 436 12.69 3.69 13.42
CA ALA A 436 12.82 2.59 14.37
C ALA A 436 13.31 1.31 13.65
N ASP A 437 13.80 0.30 14.38
CA ASP A 437 14.12 -0.99 13.77
C ASP A 437 12.85 -1.68 13.24
N ASN A 438 12.65 -1.54 11.93
CA ASN A 438 11.49 -2.07 11.24
C ASN A 438 11.70 -3.49 10.71
N SER A 439 12.89 -4.09 10.91
CA SER A 439 13.29 -5.35 10.25
C SER A 439 12.35 -6.50 10.60
N ARG A 440 12.04 -6.67 11.89
CA ARG A 440 11.13 -7.73 12.37
C ARG A 440 9.69 -7.51 11.91
N ILE A 441 9.19 -6.28 12.00
CA ILE A 441 7.83 -5.93 11.53
C ILE A 441 7.71 -6.16 10.02
N ALA A 442 8.73 -5.78 9.24
CA ALA A 442 8.79 -6.00 7.81
C ALA A 442 8.76 -7.49 7.45
N GLU A 443 9.51 -8.31 8.19
CA GLU A 443 9.50 -9.76 8.04
C GLU A 443 8.13 -10.37 8.36
N TYR A 444 7.56 -10.06 9.52
CA TYR A 444 6.27 -10.62 9.97
C TYR A 444 5.12 -10.28 9.03
N TYR A 445 5.08 -9.04 8.53
CA TYR A 445 4.02 -8.60 7.60
C TYR A 445 4.38 -8.75 6.13
N LYS A 446 5.60 -9.22 5.82
CA LYS A 446 6.14 -9.35 4.46
C LYS A 446 6.00 -8.05 3.65
N VAL A 447 6.39 -6.93 4.25
CA VAL A 447 6.32 -5.60 3.63
C VAL A 447 7.72 -5.05 3.34
N PRO A 448 7.91 -4.35 2.21
CA PRO A 448 9.25 -3.90 1.80
C PRO A 448 9.76 -2.73 2.64
N LEU A 449 11.07 -2.72 2.84
CA LEU A 449 11.84 -1.57 3.32
C LEU A 449 12.68 -0.99 2.16
N ASN A 450 12.94 0.32 2.20
CA ASN A 450 13.95 0.93 1.33
C ASN A 450 15.38 0.67 1.86
N ALA A 451 16.39 1.17 1.15
CA ALA A 451 17.80 1.01 1.55
C ALA A 451 18.08 1.62 2.93
N GLU A 452 17.34 2.67 3.28
CA GLU A 452 17.42 3.43 4.53
C GLU A 452 16.52 2.87 5.65
N LYS A 453 15.94 1.66 5.48
CA LYS A 453 15.12 0.94 6.48
C LYS A 453 13.77 1.58 6.84
N PHE A 454 13.29 2.54 6.06
CA PHE A 454 11.90 2.99 6.12
C PHE A 454 10.98 2.05 5.33
N PHE A 455 9.71 1.97 5.72
CA PHE A 455 8.72 1.23 4.94
C PHE A 455 8.47 1.87 3.59
N MET A 456 8.29 1.04 2.56
CA MET A 456 7.99 1.50 1.20
C MET A 456 6.51 1.34 0.88
N GLU A 457 5.88 2.42 0.43
CA GLU A 457 4.50 2.46 -0.02
C GLU A 457 4.30 1.68 -1.33
N ALA A 458 3.04 1.31 -1.63
CA ALA A 458 2.68 0.65 -2.87
C ALA A 458 2.93 1.53 -4.11
N HIS A 459 2.64 2.82 -4.00
CA HIS A 459 2.88 3.79 -5.07
C HIS A 459 2.84 5.24 -4.55
N ALA A 460 3.93 6.00 -4.74
CA ALA A 460 4.13 7.37 -4.26
C ALA A 460 2.96 8.36 -4.46
N LYS A 461 2.23 8.26 -5.58
CA LYS A 461 1.08 9.12 -5.89
C LYS A 461 -0.30 8.48 -5.64
N LEU A 462 -0.52 7.29 -6.18
CA LEU A 462 -1.84 6.64 -6.20
C LEU A 462 -2.18 5.93 -4.87
N ARG A 463 -1.18 5.37 -4.19
CA ARG A 463 -1.35 4.57 -2.96
C ARG A 463 -0.26 4.91 -1.93
N PRO A 464 -0.16 6.18 -1.48
CA PRO A 464 0.97 6.68 -0.67
C PRO A 464 0.95 6.25 0.81
N VAL A 465 -0.09 5.55 1.24
CA VAL A 465 -0.30 5.11 2.63
C VAL A 465 -0.64 3.63 2.73
N GLU A 466 -0.54 2.90 1.63
CA GLU A 466 -0.88 1.49 1.53
C GLU A 466 0.36 0.70 1.17
N PHE A 467 0.45 -0.55 1.60
CA PHE A 467 1.41 -1.50 1.03
C PHE A 467 0.83 -2.18 -0.21
N ALA A 468 1.70 -2.88 -0.96
CA ALA A 468 1.26 -3.71 -2.08
C ALA A 468 0.30 -4.82 -1.61
N SER A 469 0.54 -5.36 -0.40
CA SER A 469 -0.35 -6.27 0.32
C SER A 469 -1.59 -5.54 0.83
N ASP A 470 -2.78 -6.02 0.44
CA ASP A 470 -4.05 -5.42 0.83
C ASP A 470 -4.27 -5.48 2.35
N GLY A 471 -4.93 -4.47 2.91
CA GLY A 471 -5.26 -4.41 4.33
C GLY A 471 -4.12 -3.95 5.24
N LEU A 472 -2.93 -3.70 4.68
CA LEU A 472 -1.79 -3.17 5.41
C LEU A 472 -1.50 -1.72 4.97
N PHE A 473 -1.31 -0.83 5.95
CA PHE A 473 -1.16 0.61 5.75
C PHE A 473 0.04 1.15 6.53
N ILE A 474 0.53 2.34 6.13
CA ILE A 474 1.65 3.03 6.81
C ILE A 474 1.35 4.50 7.07
N CYS A 475 1.85 5.00 8.21
CA CYS A 475 1.83 6.43 8.50
C CYS A 475 2.98 6.88 9.42
N GLY A 476 3.18 8.20 9.47
CA GLY A 476 4.15 8.82 10.37
C GLY A 476 5.61 8.62 9.93
N LEU A 477 6.53 8.75 10.88
CA LEU A 477 7.98 8.67 10.62
C LEU A 477 8.42 7.29 10.13
N ALA A 478 7.64 6.23 10.36
CA ALA A 478 7.91 4.88 9.85
C ALA A 478 8.02 4.83 8.30
N HIS A 479 7.35 5.75 7.60
CA HIS A 479 7.40 5.85 6.14
C HIS A 479 8.59 6.69 5.63
N TYR A 480 8.89 7.82 6.28
CA TYR A 480 10.04 8.71 5.99
C TYR A 480 10.03 9.92 6.94
N PRO A 481 11.12 10.69 7.07
CA PRO A 481 11.15 11.89 7.90
C PRO A 481 10.16 12.96 7.44
N LYS A 482 9.25 13.37 8.33
CA LYS A 482 8.21 14.35 8.01
C LYS A 482 7.78 15.15 9.24
N PRO A 483 7.22 16.36 9.05
CA PRO A 483 6.67 17.14 10.16
C PRO A 483 5.45 16.51 10.82
N LEU A 484 5.07 17.05 11.98
CA LEU A 484 3.96 16.56 12.79
C LEU A 484 2.62 16.64 12.03
N GLU A 485 2.31 17.77 11.41
CA GLU A 485 1.06 17.96 10.67
C GLU A 485 0.93 17.01 9.47
N GLU A 486 2.03 16.72 8.78
CA GLU A 486 2.06 15.75 7.69
C GLU A 486 1.87 14.33 8.22
N SER A 487 2.42 14.02 9.40
CA SER A 487 2.21 12.74 10.07
C SER A 487 0.75 12.53 10.48
N ILE A 488 0.09 13.57 11.00
CA ILE A 488 -1.34 13.54 11.36
C ILE A 488 -2.19 13.35 10.11
N ALA A 489 -1.95 14.14 9.05
CA ALA A 489 -2.67 14.01 7.79
C ALA A 489 -2.47 12.62 7.16
N GLN A 490 -1.25 12.08 7.20
CA GLN A 490 -0.97 10.73 6.70
C GLN A 490 -1.67 9.66 7.53
N ALA A 491 -1.73 9.80 8.85
CA ALA A 491 -2.44 8.88 9.74
C ALA A 491 -3.95 8.85 9.46
N MET A 492 -4.57 10.02 9.28
CA MET A 492 -5.98 10.12 8.85
C MET A 492 -6.18 9.50 7.46
N ALA A 493 -5.24 9.69 6.53
CA ALA A 493 -5.30 9.04 5.23
C ALA A 493 -5.23 7.52 5.33
N ALA A 494 -4.32 6.97 6.15
CA ALA A 494 -4.21 5.54 6.40
C ALA A 494 -5.50 4.98 7.03
N ALA A 495 -6.04 5.64 8.06
CA ALA A 495 -7.30 5.26 8.71
C ALA A 495 -8.50 5.32 7.75
N GLY A 496 -8.60 6.36 6.91
CA GLY A 496 -9.66 6.48 5.90
C GLY A 496 -9.60 5.38 4.84
N ARG A 497 -8.40 4.96 4.42
CA ARG A 497 -8.23 3.84 3.49
C ARG A 497 -8.51 2.50 4.16
N ALA A 498 -8.04 2.31 5.39
CA ALA A 498 -8.35 1.14 6.21
C ALA A 498 -9.86 0.99 6.46
N ALA A 499 -10.56 2.09 6.74
CA ALA A 499 -12.01 2.12 6.90
C ALA A 499 -12.78 1.65 5.65
N THR A 500 -12.22 1.78 4.45
CA THR A 500 -12.86 1.25 3.22
C THR A 500 -12.87 -0.27 3.16
N VAL A 501 -11.88 -0.91 3.78
CA VAL A 501 -11.82 -2.37 3.95
C VAL A 501 -12.79 -2.78 5.06
N LEU A 502 -12.67 -2.15 6.23
CA LEU A 502 -13.49 -2.45 7.41
C LEU A 502 -14.99 -2.20 7.17
N ALA A 503 -15.37 -1.28 6.27
CA ALA A 503 -16.77 -1.04 5.94
C ALA A 503 -17.45 -2.21 5.22
N LYS A 504 -16.71 -3.04 4.48
CA LYS A 504 -17.28 -4.14 3.68
C LYS A 504 -17.68 -5.30 4.58
N ALA A 505 -18.89 -5.84 4.46
CA ALA A 505 -19.31 -7.01 5.24
C ALA A 505 -18.39 -8.22 4.97
N THR A 506 -18.11 -8.45 3.68
CA THR A 506 -17.23 -9.51 3.20
C THR A 506 -16.23 -8.96 2.19
N ILE A 507 -15.15 -9.69 1.96
CA ILE A 507 -14.23 -9.47 0.85
C ILE A 507 -14.32 -10.67 -0.09
N ASP A 508 -14.58 -10.39 -1.36
CA ASP A 508 -14.50 -11.38 -2.41
C ASP A 508 -13.04 -11.77 -2.63
N ILE A 509 -12.77 -13.06 -2.52
CA ILE A 509 -11.49 -13.65 -2.85
C ILE A 509 -11.48 -13.88 -4.36
N SER A 510 -10.36 -13.55 -5.01
CA SER A 510 -10.17 -13.89 -6.41
C SER A 510 -10.47 -15.37 -6.62
N PRO A 511 -11.27 -15.75 -7.61
CA PRO A 511 -11.52 -17.16 -7.95
C PRO A 511 -10.25 -17.86 -8.47
N MET A 512 -9.25 -17.10 -8.95
CA MET A 512 -8.04 -17.59 -9.59
C MET A 512 -6.99 -17.94 -8.53
N VAL A 513 -7.30 -18.92 -7.68
CA VAL A 513 -6.39 -19.38 -6.63
C VAL A 513 -5.74 -20.70 -7.00
N SER A 514 -4.60 -21.00 -6.39
CA SER A 514 -4.00 -22.33 -6.47
C SER A 514 -4.87 -23.35 -5.74
N GLN A 515 -4.95 -24.56 -6.28
CA GLN A 515 -5.57 -25.73 -5.66
C GLN A 515 -4.57 -26.88 -5.65
N VAL A 516 -4.36 -27.47 -4.47
CA VAL A 516 -3.41 -28.59 -4.30
C VAL A 516 -4.17 -29.90 -4.25
N ASN A 517 -3.80 -30.85 -5.11
CA ASN A 517 -4.18 -32.26 -4.94
C ASN A 517 -3.26 -32.90 -3.89
N THR A 518 -3.81 -33.11 -2.69
CA THR A 518 -3.08 -33.66 -1.54
C THR A 518 -2.72 -35.14 -1.68
N ASP A 519 -3.42 -35.89 -2.52
CA ASP A 519 -3.17 -37.33 -2.70
C ASP A 519 -1.89 -37.57 -3.50
N HIS A 520 -1.58 -36.70 -4.46
CA HIS A 520 -0.39 -36.81 -5.28
C HIS A 520 0.78 -35.94 -4.75
N CYS A 521 0.50 -35.00 -3.85
CA CYS A 521 1.54 -34.15 -3.28
C CYS A 521 2.53 -34.99 -2.46
N ILE A 522 3.84 -34.77 -2.67
CA ILE A 522 4.90 -35.49 -1.95
C ILE A 522 5.47 -34.70 -0.76
N GLY A 523 4.92 -33.53 -0.44
CA GLY A 523 5.34 -32.74 0.72
C GLY A 523 6.69 -32.04 0.60
N CYS A 524 7.22 -31.81 -0.62
CA CYS A 524 8.58 -31.29 -0.81
C CYS A 524 8.82 -29.83 -0.38
N GLY A 525 7.78 -29.05 -0.07
CA GLY A 525 7.92 -27.68 0.45
C GLY A 525 8.23 -26.57 -0.56
N LEU A 526 8.70 -26.88 -1.77
CA LEU A 526 9.10 -25.87 -2.77
C LEU A 526 8.01 -24.83 -3.07
N CYS A 527 6.75 -25.25 -3.12
CA CYS A 527 5.61 -24.37 -3.35
C CYS A 527 5.33 -23.38 -2.20
N ALA A 528 5.64 -23.76 -0.96
CA ALA A 528 5.51 -22.88 0.21
C ALA A 528 6.63 -21.83 0.22
N GLU A 529 7.86 -22.25 -0.09
CA GLU A 529 9.04 -21.39 -0.15
C GLU A 529 8.93 -20.31 -1.24
N ILE A 530 8.49 -20.69 -2.44
CA ILE A 530 8.40 -19.75 -3.56
C ILE A 530 7.22 -18.78 -3.46
N CYS A 531 6.26 -18.99 -2.55
CA CYS A 531 5.07 -18.17 -2.49
C CYS A 531 5.34 -16.83 -1.78
N PRO A 532 5.38 -15.69 -2.48
CA PRO A 532 5.68 -14.40 -1.84
C PRO A 532 4.58 -13.96 -0.87
N PHE A 533 3.37 -14.51 -1.02
CA PHE A 533 2.19 -14.17 -0.22
C PHE A 533 1.97 -15.12 0.96
N GLY A 534 2.77 -16.19 1.10
CA GLY A 534 2.54 -17.23 2.11
C GLY A 534 1.19 -17.97 1.95
N ALA A 535 0.67 -18.05 0.73
CA ALA A 535 -0.62 -18.66 0.43
C ALA A 535 -0.57 -20.19 0.34
N ILE A 536 0.62 -20.80 0.44
CA ILE A 536 0.80 -22.24 0.54
C ILE A 536 1.58 -22.53 1.83
N ILE A 537 1.07 -23.46 2.62
CA ILE A 537 1.73 -23.96 3.84
C ILE A 537 1.91 -25.48 3.76
N LEU A 538 2.81 -26.02 4.59
CA LEU A 538 2.90 -27.47 4.80
C LEU A 538 2.06 -27.86 6.01
N GLU A 539 1.16 -28.82 5.83
CA GLU A 539 0.32 -29.40 6.88
C GLU A 539 0.63 -30.89 7.01
N GLU A 540 0.74 -31.39 8.24
CA GLU A 540 0.88 -32.82 8.48
C GLU A 540 -0.45 -33.53 8.26
N VAL A 541 -0.47 -34.49 7.33
CA VAL A 541 -1.66 -35.30 7.02
C VAL A 541 -1.45 -36.70 7.56
N ALA A 542 -2.37 -37.15 8.42
CA ALA A 542 -2.30 -38.45 9.07
C ALA A 542 -2.08 -39.59 8.05
N GLY A 543 -1.05 -40.41 8.29
CA GLY A 543 -0.69 -41.54 7.42
C GLY A 543 -0.05 -41.16 6.08
N LYS A 544 0.09 -39.88 5.77
CA LYS A 544 0.68 -39.37 4.51
C LYS A 544 1.92 -38.50 4.75
N GLY A 545 2.14 -37.99 5.96
CA GLY A 545 3.20 -37.03 6.27
C GLY A 545 2.84 -35.62 5.80
N TYR A 546 3.83 -34.75 5.60
CA TYR A 546 3.57 -33.37 5.19
C TYR A 546 2.98 -33.28 3.77
N ARG A 547 1.98 -32.41 3.60
CA ARG A 547 1.36 -32.07 2.31
C ARG A 547 1.22 -30.57 2.19
N ALA A 548 1.34 -30.07 0.97
CA ALA A 548 1.06 -28.67 0.70
C ALA A 548 -0.45 -28.41 0.79
N LYS A 549 -0.80 -27.28 1.39
CA LYS A 549 -2.18 -26.80 1.54
C LYS A 549 -2.25 -25.34 1.14
N ASN A 550 -3.23 -25.00 0.32
CA ASN A 550 -3.48 -23.63 -0.08
C ASN A 550 -4.36 -22.89 0.93
N ILE A 551 -4.09 -21.60 1.11
CA ILE A 551 -4.93 -20.64 1.82
C ILE A 551 -5.52 -19.72 0.73
N PRO A 552 -6.74 -20.00 0.22
CA PRO A 552 -7.31 -19.28 -0.92
C PRO A 552 -7.28 -17.76 -0.77
N ALA A 553 -7.62 -17.28 0.43
CA ALA A 553 -7.73 -15.85 0.72
C ALA A 553 -6.39 -15.09 0.65
N SER A 554 -5.27 -15.78 0.84
CA SER A 554 -3.93 -15.21 0.70
C SER A 554 -3.38 -15.34 -0.73
N CYS A 555 -4.01 -16.15 -1.59
CA CYS A 555 -3.51 -16.44 -2.92
C CYS A 555 -3.87 -15.32 -3.92
N LYS A 556 -2.86 -14.75 -4.58
CA LYS A 556 -3.02 -13.71 -5.61
C LYS A 556 -3.04 -14.23 -7.04
N GLY A 557 -3.09 -15.55 -7.22
CA GLY A 557 -3.26 -16.15 -8.56
C GLY A 557 -2.05 -16.10 -9.48
N CYS A 558 -0.83 -15.90 -8.97
CA CYS A 558 0.37 -15.70 -9.81
C CYS A 558 0.87 -16.96 -10.54
N GLY A 559 0.47 -18.16 -10.12
CA GLY A 559 0.86 -19.42 -10.77
C GLY A 559 2.24 -19.98 -10.39
N LEU A 560 3.08 -19.25 -9.62
CA LEU A 560 4.45 -19.68 -9.28
C LEU A 560 4.51 -21.07 -8.63
N CYS A 561 3.63 -21.34 -7.66
CA CYS A 561 3.58 -22.65 -7.00
C CYS A 561 3.15 -23.77 -7.95
N ALA A 562 2.26 -23.49 -8.91
CA ALA A 562 1.81 -24.45 -9.91
C ALA A 562 2.94 -24.78 -10.90
N SER A 563 3.61 -23.76 -11.43
CA SER A 563 4.73 -23.92 -12.37
C SER A 563 5.94 -24.62 -11.76
N SER A 564 6.18 -24.44 -10.46
CA SER A 564 7.33 -25.03 -9.77
C SER A 564 7.04 -26.41 -9.15
N CYS A 565 5.80 -26.89 -9.17
CA CYS A 565 5.46 -28.18 -8.58
C CYS A 565 6.03 -29.34 -9.43
N PRO A 566 7.00 -30.12 -8.93
CA PRO A 566 7.63 -31.18 -9.72
C PRO A 566 6.67 -32.33 -10.05
N GLN A 567 5.65 -32.54 -9.20
CA GLN A 567 4.62 -33.56 -9.37
C GLN A 567 3.39 -33.04 -10.14
N LYS A 568 3.38 -31.76 -10.55
CA LYS A 568 2.24 -31.09 -11.21
C LYS A 568 0.90 -31.28 -10.48
N THR A 569 0.93 -31.30 -9.15
CA THR A 569 -0.26 -31.54 -8.32
C THR A 569 -0.97 -30.27 -7.91
N ILE A 570 -0.42 -29.11 -8.29
CA ILE A 570 -0.98 -27.80 -8.02
C ILE A 570 -1.48 -27.25 -9.34
N ASP A 571 -2.78 -26.99 -9.40
CA ASP A 571 -3.43 -26.28 -10.50
C ASP A 571 -3.77 -24.85 -10.08
N MET A 572 -4.00 -23.99 -11.06
CA MET A 572 -4.63 -22.68 -10.86
C MET A 572 -6.08 -22.77 -11.28
N LEU A 573 -7.02 -22.47 -10.39
CA LEU A 573 -8.43 -22.37 -10.77
C LEU A 573 -8.59 -21.34 -11.89
N HIS A 574 -9.45 -21.65 -12.86
CA HIS A 574 -9.63 -20.91 -14.12
C HIS A 574 -8.43 -20.95 -15.09
N PHE A 575 -7.27 -21.45 -14.68
CA PHE A 575 -6.05 -21.60 -15.50
C PHE A 575 -5.39 -22.97 -15.25
N ARG A 576 -6.20 -24.03 -15.23
CA ARG A 576 -5.69 -25.39 -15.00
C ARG A 576 -4.76 -25.81 -16.13
N ASN A 577 -3.82 -26.71 -15.85
CA ASN A 577 -2.89 -27.17 -16.87
C ASN A 577 -3.60 -27.71 -18.11
N GLN A 578 -4.67 -28.50 -17.95
CA GLN A 578 -5.46 -29.01 -19.07
C GLN A 578 -6.15 -27.91 -19.89
N GLN A 579 -6.60 -26.82 -19.24
CA GLN A 579 -7.21 -25.68 -19.92
C GLN A 579 -6.17 -24.93 -20.78
N ILE A 580 -4.95 -24.77 -20.26
CA ILE A 580 -3.83 -24.14 -20.98
C ILE A 580 -3.37 -25.05 -22.14
N GLU A 581 -3.18 -26.34 -21.88
CA GLU A 581 -2.77 -27.32 -22.89
C GLU A 581 -3.79 -27.44 -24.03
N ALA A 582 -5.09 -27.42 -23.72
CA ALA A 582 -6.16 -27.40 -24.73
C ALA A 582 -6.14 -26.14 -25.59
N THR A 583 -5.78 -24.99 -25.01
CA THR A 583 -5.61 -23.71 -25.72
C THR A 583 -4.42 -23.78 -26.68
N ILE A 584 -3.27 -24.28 -26.21
CA ILE A 584 -2.05 -24.44 -27.02
C ILE A 584 -2.28 -25.43 -28.16
N SER A 585 -2.90 -26.58 -27.86
CA SER A 585 -3.20 -27.61 -28.85
C SER A 585 -4.15 -27.08 -29.92
N ALA A 586 -5.18 -26.33 -29.52
CA ALA A 586 -6.10 -25.67 -30.45
C ALA A 586 -5.38 -24.66 -31.35
N ALA A 587 -4.36 -23.93 -30.86
CA ALA A 587 -3.56 -23.05 -31.69
C ALA A 587 -2.77 -23.83 -32.75
N ALA A 588 -2.21 -24.98 -32.38
CA ALA A 588 -1.35 -25.81 -33.23
C ALA A 588 -2.09 -26.59 -34.34
N ILE A 589 -3.43 -26.68 -34.27
CA ILE A 589 -4.25 -27.40 -35.26
C ILE A 589 -4.35 -26.66 -36.63
N SER A 590 -3.82 -25.43 -36.75
CA SER A 590 -3.84 -24.63 -37.99
C SER A 590 -2.48 -24.63 -38.71
N ALA A 591 -2.26 -25.64 -39.57
CA ALA A 591 -1.46 -25.60 -40.81
C ALA A 591 -1.54 -26.96 -41.58
N ALA A 592 -2.67 -27.67 -41.51
CA ALA A 592 -2.90 -28.89 -42.29
C ALA A 592 -4.33 -28.88 -42.84
N ALA A 593 -4.56 -28.01 -43.82
CA ALA A 593 -5.65 -28.10 -44.79
C ALA A 593 -5.08 -27.75 -46.16
#